data_AF-A0A2K9Y5S0-F1
#
_entry.id   AF-A0A2K9Y5S0-F1
#
_cell.length_a   1.000
_cell.length_b   1.000
_cell.length_c   1.000
_cell.angle_alpha   90.00
_cell.angle_beta   90.00
_cell.angle_gamma   90.00
#
_symmetry.space_group_name_H-M   'P 1'
#
loop_
_entity.id
_entity.type
_entity.pdbx_description
1 polymer ?
#
loop_
_entity_poly.entity_id
_entity_poly.type
_entity_poly.pdbx_seq_one_letter_code
_entity_poly.pdbx_strand_id
1 'polypeptide(L)'
;VYVTEVSQLDTSEVRGEQLLQQVEEIVALSGQPKVNLIGHSHGGPTIRYVAAVRPDLIASATSVGAPHKGSDTADFLRQIPPGSAGEAILSGLVNSLGALIS
;
A
#
# COMPACT_ATOMS: atom_id res chain seq x y z
N VAL A 1 -10.15 -7.67 14.49
CA VAL A 1 -9.10 -7.06 13.64
C VAL A 1 -9.10 -7.82 12.34
N TYR A 2 -9.08 -7.10 11.21
CA TYR A 2 -9.03 -7.70 9.87
C TYR A 2 -7.66 -7.41 9.27
N VAL A 3 -7.09 -8.39 8.58
CA VAL A 3 -5.86 -8.22 7.80
C VAL A 3 -6.27 -8.23 6.34
N THR A 4 -5.99 -7.13 5.65
CA THR A 4 -6.35 -6.93 4.25
C THR A 4 -5.17 -7.23 3.35
N GLU A 5 -5.44 -7.68 2.14
CA GLU A 5 -4.41 -7.97 1.14
C GLU A 5 -4.61 -7.08 -0.08
N VAL A 6 -3.53 -6.48 -0.57
CA VAL A 6 -3.53 -5.62 -1.76
C VAL A 6 -2.27 -5.92 -2.58
N SER A 7 -2.28 -5.56 -3.85
CA SER A 7 -1.15 -5.80 -4.77
C SER A 7 0.17 -5.31 -4.19
N GLN A 8 1.17 -6.19 -4.14
CA GLN A 8 2.50 -5.93 -3.55
C GLN A 8 3.28 -4.87 -4.32
N LEU A 9 3.07 -4.77 -5.64
CA LEU A 9 3.78 -3.89 -6.56
C LEU A 9 2.78 -3.17 -7.47
N ASP A 10 2.21 -2.08 -6.98
CA ASP A 10 1.32 -1.22 -7.78
C ASP A 10 1.32 0.21 -7.22
N THR A 11 0.59 1.10 -7.87
CA THR A 11 0.35 2.48 -7.41
C THR A 11 -0.47 2.53 -6.12
N SER A 12 -0.38 3.65 -5.41
CA SER A 12 -1.16 3.86 -4.18
C SER A 12 -2.66 3.94 -4.45
N GLU A 13 -3.04 4.43 -5.62
CA GLU A 13 -4.41 4.56 -6.10
C GLU A 13 -5.03 3.18 -6.37
N VAL A 14 -4.34 2.32 -7.12
CA VAL A 14 -4.84 0.96 -7.40
C VAL A 14 -4.96 0.14 -6.12
N ARG A 15 -3.93 0.16 -5.28
CA ARG A 15 -3.99 -0.48 -3.95
C ARG A 15 -5.09 0.12 -3.08
N GLY A 16 -5.32 1.42 -3.20
CA GLY A 16 -6.36 2.15 -2.49
C GLY A 16 -7.76 1.68 -2.84
N GLU A 17 -8.03 1.45 -4.12
CA GLU A 17 -9.30 0.89 -4.59
C GLU A 17 -9.49 -0.57 -4.14
N GLN A 18 -8.44 -1.40 -4.21
CA GLN A 18 -8.47 -2.77 -3.68
C GLN A 18 -8.75 -2.80 -2.17
N LEU A 19 -8.16 -1.88 -1.42
CA LEU A 19 -8.41 -1.74 0.01
C LEU A 19 -9.83 -1.22 0.28
N LEU A 20 -10.33 -0.28 -0.52
CA LEU A 20 -11.67 0.28 -0.36
C LEU A 20 -12.73 -0.83 -0.48
N GLN A 21 -12.63 -1.71 -1.47
CA GLN A 21 -13.54 -2.84 -1.64
C GLN A 21 -13.59 -3.73 -0.38
N GLN A 22 -12.42 -4.04 0.20
CA GLN A 22 -12.35 -4.81 1.43
C GLN A 22 -12.92 -4.05 2.64
N VAL A 23 -12.72 -2.73 2.73
CA VAL A 23 -13.30 -1.91 3.80
C VAL A 23 -14.83 -1.91 3.71
N GLU A 24 -15.39 -1.77 2.51
CA GLU A 24 -16.83 -1.84 2.28
C GLU A 24 -17.40 -3.20 2.68
N GLU A 25 -16.72 -4.29 2.30
CA GLU A 25 -17.09 -5.64 2.71
C GLU A 25 -17.04 -5.81 4.24
N ILE A 26 -15.97 -5.35 4.90
CA ILE A 26 -15.83 -5.42 6.36
C ILE A 26 -16.93 -4.63 7.07
N VAL A 27 -17.25 -3.43 6.60
CA VAL A 27 -18.34 -2.61 7.15
C VAL A 27 -19.68 -3.33 6.98
N ALA A 28 -19.95 -3.89 5.81
CA ALA A 28 -21.20 -4.60 5.53
C ALA A 28 -21.35 -5.88 6.39
N LEU A 29 -20.28 -6.66 6.54
CA LEU A 29 -20.30 -7.93 7.29
C LEU A 29 -20.29 -7.72 8.80
N SER A 30 -19.56 -6.72 9.31
CA SER A 30 -19.44 -6.48 10.74
C SER A 30 -20.59 -5.65 11.32
N GLY A 31 -21.32 -4.92 10.48
CA GLY A 31 -22.34 -3.95 10.90
C GLY A 31 -21.77 -2.69 11.57
N GLN A 32 -20.45 -2.53 11.62
CA GLN A 32 -19.82 -1.33 12.15
C GLN A 32 -19.71 -0.25 11.08
N PRO A 33 -20.17 0.99 11.34
CA PRO A 33 -20.27 2.02 10.29
C PRO A 33 -18.91 2.57 9.85
N LYS A 34 -17.85 2.36 10.64
CA LYS A 34 -16.51 2.87 10.40
C LYS A 34 -15.44 1.87 10.81
N VAL A 35 -14.25 1.98 10.20
CA VAL A 35 -13.06 1.21 10.56
C VAL A 35 -11.89 2.11 10.98
N ASN A 36 -10.94 1.53 11.72
CA ASN A 36 -9.65 2.14 12.01
C ASN A 36 -8.59 1.51 11.12
N LEU A 37 -7.97 2.30 10.24
CA LEU A 37 -6.93 1.81 9.34
C LEU A 37 -5.55 1.98 9.97
N ILE A 38 -4.73 0.93 9.92
CA ILE A 38 -3.32 0.95 10.30
C ILE A 38 -2.49 0.47 9.11
N GLY A 39 -1.70 1.35 8.52
CA GLY A 39 -0.94 1.09 7.29
C GLY A 39 0.57 1.21 7.50
N HIS A 40 1.30 0.12 7.29
CA HIS A 40 2.77 0.09 7.35
C HIS A 40 3.41 0.37 5.99
N SER A 41 4.51 1.14 5.94
CA SER A 41 5.24 1.44 4.70
C SER A 41 4.30 1.98 3.60
N HIS A 42 4.17 1.32 2.45
CA HIS A 42 3.26 1.70 1.37
C HIS A 42 1.77 1.62 1.75
N GLY A 43 1.45 0.87 2.80
CA GLY A 43 0.13 0.89 3.44
C GLY A 43 -0.28 2.29 3.90
N GLY A 44 0.67 3.17 4.27
CA GLY A 44 0.36 4.53 4.69
C GLY A 44 -0.31 5.39 3.61
N PRO A 45 0.30 5.57 2.42
CA PRO A 45 -0.37 6.22 1.28
C PRO A 45 -1.65 5.51 0.86
N THR A 46 -1.68 4.17 0.90
CA THR A 46 -2.86 3.37 0.55
C THR A 46 -4.06 3.70 1.46
N ILE A 47 -3.89 3.73 2.77
CA ILE A 47 -4.99 4.07 3.71
C ILE A 47 -5.41 5.54 3.60
N ARG A 48 -4.49 6.44 3.22
CA ARG A 48 -4.81 7.85 2.97
C ARG A 48 -5.71 8.00 1.75
N TYR A 49 -5.53 7.18 0.72
CA TYR A 49 -6.44 7.15 -0.42
C TYR A 49 -7.87 6.86 0.04
N VAL A 50 -8.08 5.74 0.73
CA VAL A 50 -9.41 5.33 1.22
C VAL A 50 -10.03 6.39 2.13
N ALA A 51 -9.25 6.96 3.05
CA ALA A 51 -9.71 8.03 3.93
C ALA A 51 -10.08 9.33 3.20
N ALA A 52 -9.48 9.59 2.03
CA ALA A 52 -9.81 10.76 1.22
C ALA A 52 -11.07 10.54 0.36
N VAL A 53 -11.23 9.35 -0.24
CA VAL A 53 -12.36 9.05 -1.15
C VAL A 53 -13.63 8.65 -0.39
N ARG A 54 -13.49 7.98 0.77
CA ARG A 54 -14.61 7.52 1.62
C ARG A 54 -14.37 7.85 3.10
N PRO A 55 -14.25 9.15 3.44
CA PRO A 55 -14.06 9.59 4.83
C PRO A 55 -15.24 9.18 5.74
N ASP A 56 -16.41 8.94 5.17
CA ASP A 56 -17.59 8.43 5.87
C ASP A 56 -17.35 7.07 6.51
N LEU A 57 -16.52 6.20 5.89
CA LEU A 57 -16.21 4.86 6.39
C LEU A 57 -15.01 4.79 7.34
N ILE A 58 -14.24 5.88 7.50
CA ILE A 58 -12.99 5.86 8.27
C ILE A 58 -13.15 6.62 9.59
N ALA A 59 -12.77 5.98 10.70
CA ALA A 59 -12.72 6.59 12.03
C ALA A 59 -11.32 7.15 12.33
N SER A 60 -10.27 6.43 11.93
CA SER A 60 -8.89 6.89 12.01
C SER A 60 -8.02 6.25 10.93
N ALA A 61 -6.93 6.94 10.57
CA ALA A 61 -5.92 6.44 9.65
C ALA A 61 -4.53 6.64 10.29
N THR A 62 -3.91 5.54 10.71
CA THR A 62 -2.60 5.52 11.37
C THR A 62 -1.55 4.95 10.42
N SER A 63 -0.51 5.72 10.11
CA SER A 63 0.59 5.26 9.29
C SER A 63 1.83 4.93 10.13
N VAL A 64 2.46 3.78 9.86
CA VAL A 64 3.69 3.34 10.54
C VAL A 64 4.82 3.24 9.52
N GLY A 65 5.87 4.06 9.66
CA GLY A 65 7.03 4.01 8.76
C GLY A 65 6.71 4.29 7.28
N ALA A 66 5.69 5.10 7.01
CA ALA A 66 5.18 5.33 5.66
C ALA A 66 5.92 6.47 4.92
N PRO A 67 6.33 6.28 3.65
CA PRO A 67 7.05 7.27 2.88
C PRO A 67 6.12 8.34 2.26
N HIS A 68 5.40 9.09 3.09
CA HIS A 68 4.43 10.11 2.63
C HIS A 68 5.03 11.22 1.75
N LYS A 69 6.36 11.39 1.80
CA LYS A 69 7.13 12.38 1.04
C LYS A 69 8.11 11.74 0.05
N GLY A 70 7.92 10.46 -0.26
CA GLY A 70 8.91 9.67 -0.98
C GLY A 70 9.94 9.02 -0.06
N SER A 71 10.94 8.37 -0.67
CA SER A 71 11.99 7.62 0.02
C SER A 71 13.31 7.79 -0.72
N ASP A 72 14.33 8.26 -0.02
CA ASP A 72 15.69 8.40 -0.58
C ASP A 72 16.23 7.06 -1.11
N THR A 73 15.84 5.94 -0.48
CA THR A 73 16.15 4.60 -0.99
C THR A 73 15.50 4.35 -2.34
N ALA A 74 14.21 4.66 -2.49
CA ALA A 74 13.55 4.52 -3.80
C ALA A 74 14.18 5.45 -4.85
N ASP A 75 14.55 6.66 -4.45
CA ASP A 75 15.22 7.64 -5.31
C ASP A 75 16.60 7.17 -5.76
N PHE A 76 17.36 6.54 -4.88
CA PHE A 76 18.63 5.90 -5.20
C PHE A 76 18.45 4.77 -6.22
N LEU A 77 17.45 3.90 -6.04
CA LEU A 77 17.17 2.83 -7.00
C LEU A 77 16.79 3.37 -8.38
N ARG A 78 16.12 4.53 -8.47
CA ARG A 78 15.81 5.20 -9.74
C ARG A 78 17.04 5.73 -10.50
N GLN A 79 18.21 5.82 -9.86
CA GLN A 79 19.45 6.20 -10.54
C GLN A 79 20.04 5.04 -11.36
N ILE A 80 19.57 3.81 -11.15
CA ILE A 80 19.99 2.66 -11.93
C ILE A 80 19.38 2.79 -13.33
N PRO A 81 20.19 2.85 -14.41
CA PRO A 81 19.66 3.09 -15.75
C PRO A 81 18.75 1.95 -16.21
N PRO A 82 17.62 2.26 -16.88
CA PRO A 82 16.78 1.24 -17.48
C PRO A 82 17.55 0.49 -18.58
N GLY A 83 17.38 -0.82 -18.64
CA GLY A 83 18.12 -1.77 -19.48
C GLY A 83 19.52 -2.12 -18.98
N SER A 84 19.96 -1.61 -17.82
CA SER A 84 21.31 -1.88 -17.31
C SER A 84 21.41 -3.25 -16.62
N ALA A 85 22.63 -3.80 -16.54
CA ALA A 85 22.92 -4.99 -15.75
C ALA A 85 22.56 -4.80 -14.26
N GLY A 86 22.67 -3.57 -13.75
CA GLY A 86 22.24 -3.22 -12.39
C GLY A 86 20.74 -3.32 -12.19
N GLU A 87 19.94 -2.90 -13.19
CA GLU A 87 18.47 -3.02 -13.14
C GLU A 87 18.04 -4.48 -13.18
N ALA A 88 18.69 -5.33 -13.98
CA ALA A 88 18.38 -6.75 -14.06
C ALA A 88 18.59 -7.46 -12.71
N ILE A 89 19.69 -7.15 -12.01
CA ILE A 89 19.98 -7.70 -10.68
C ILE A 89 18.95 -7.19 -9.65
N LEU A 90 18.67 -5.89 -9.64
CA LEU A 90 17.71 -5.30 -8.72
C LEU A 90 16.30 -5.87 -8.94
N SER A 91 15.86 -5.96 -10.19
CA SER A 91 14.54 -6.49 -10.54
C SER A 91 14.41 -7.94 -10.10
N GLY A 92 15.47 -8.75 -10.22
CA GLY A 92 15.51 -10.11 -9.67
C GLY A 92 15.28 -10.15 -8.15
N LEU A 93 15.95 -9.28 -7.40
CA LEU A 93 15.78 -9.17 -5.95
C LEU A 93 14.38 -8.70 -5.56
N VAL A 94 13.87 -7.65 -6.20
CA VAL A 94 12.53 -7.11 -5.94
C VAL A 94 11.46 -8.15 -6.26
N ASN A 95 11.57 -8.85 -7.39
CA ASN A 95 10.62 -9.91 -7.75
C ASN A 95 10.68 -11.09 -6.77
N SER A 96 11.87 -11.48 -6.30
CA SER A 96 12.00 -12.54 -5.29
C SER A 96 11.39 -12.14 -3.94
N LEU A 97 11.56 -10.87 -3.53
CA LEU A 97 10.96 -10.36 -2.31
C LEU A 97 9.43 -10.28 -2.47
N GLY A 98 8.96 -9.82 -3.64
CA GLY A 98 7.55 -9.81 -4.01
C GLY A 98 6.92 -11.20 -3.90
N ALA A 99 7.57 -12.24 -4.44
CA ALA A 99 7.10 -13.62 -4.37
C ALA A 99 7.09 -14.23 -2.96
N LEU A 100 7.90 -13.70 -2.03
CA LEU A 100 7.94 -14.16 -0.63
C LEU A 100 6.85 -13.52 0.23
N ILE A 101 6.36 -12.35 -0.17
CA ILE A 101 5.35 -11.58 0.59
C ILE A 101 3.98 -11.54 -0.12
N SER A 102 3.88 -12.21 -1.27
CA SER A 102 2.64 -12.50 -2.00
C SER A 102 1.94 -13.75 -1.49
#